data_AF-A0A2N2MMM2-F1
#
_entry.id   AF-A0A2N2MMM2-F1
#
_cell.length_a   1.000
_cell.length_b   1.000
_cell.length_c   1.000
_cell.angle_alpha   90.00
_cell.angle_beta   90.00
_cell.angle_gamma   90.00
#
_symmetry.space_group_name_H-M   'P 1'
#
loop_
_entity.id
_entity.type
_entity.pdbx_description
1 polymer ?
#
loop_
_entity_poly.entity_id
_entity_poly.type
_entity_poly.pdbx_seq_one_letter_code
_entity_poly.pdbx_strand_id
1 'polypeptide(L)'
;MQTSPGFNQVYPGQAIAICSRAQAAQLVDYDHHTVRIQGRLGVLLTYPWLPLDENPGPFVLTVVFHHAEKHPAAPEAVQTLVDGLKFQFRGQAR
;
A
#
# COMPACT_ATOMS: atom_id res chain seq x y z
N MET A 1 -7.07 -16.95 -19.46
CA MET A 1 -6.12 -16.27 -18.55
C MET A 1 -6.89 -15.84 -17.33
N GLN A 2 -6.56 -16.40 -16.17
CA GLN A 2 -7.28 -16.15 -14.91
C GLN A 2 -7.06 -14.71 -14.47
N THR A 3 -8.14 -13.95 -14.38
CA THR A 3 -8.17 -12.68 -13.65
C THR A 3 -8.10 -13.02 -12.16
N SER A 4 -6.98 -12.71 -11.53
CA SER A 4 -6.79 -12.88 -10.09
C SER A 4 -7.95 -12.21 -9.31
N PRO A 5 -8.68 -12.93 -8.43
CA PRO A 5 -10.00 -12.49 -7.94
C PRO A 5 -10.00 -11.25 -7.01
N GLY A 6 -8.85 -10.79 -6.52
CA GLY A 6 -8.75 -9.70 -5.53
C GLY A 6 -8.34 -8.33 -6.07
N PHE A 7 -8.00 -8.20 -7.36
CA PHE A 7 -7.31 -7.02 -7.89
C PHE A 7 -8.20 -5.79 -8.13
N ASN A 8 -9.52 -5.96 -8.21
CA ASN A 8 -10.43 -4.94 -8.72
C ASN A 8 -11.32 -4.26 -7.66
N GLN A 9 -11.10 -4.52 -6.37
CA GLN A 9 -11.91 -3.93 -5.32
C GLN A 9 -11.03 -3.15 -4.33
N VAL A 10 -10.74 -1.90 -4.67
CA VAL A 10 -10.39 -0.91 -3.64
C VAL A 10 -11.63 -0.79 -2.75
N TYR A 11 -11.51 -0.88 -1.42
CA TYR A 11 -12.66 -0.64 -0.53
C TYR A 11 -12.76 0.85 -0.17
N PRO A 12 -13.95 1.35 0.23
CA PRO A 12 -14.06 2.70 0.79
C PRO A 12 -13.08 2.84 1.96
N GLY A 13 -12.40 3.98 2.06
CA GLY A 13 -11.38 4.19 3.10
C GLY A 13 -10.05 3.50 2.81
N GLN A 14 -9.79 3.07 1.57
CA GLN A 14 -8.51 2.53 1.15
C GLN A 14 -7.96 3.21 -0.10
N ALA A 15 -6.65 3.10 -0.28
CA ALA A 15 -5.94 3.42 -1.51
C ALA A 15 -5.00 2.26 -1.86
N ILE A 16 -4.85 1.94 -3.15
CA ILE A 16 -3.92 0.91 -3.60
C ILE A 16 -2.93 1.44 -4.63
N ALA A 17 -1.71 0.90 -4.65
CA ALA A 17 -0.72 1.18 -5.68
C ALA A 17 0.04 -0.09 -6.06
N ILE A 18 0.43 -0.22 -7.33
CA ILE A 18 1.31 -1.31 -7.78
C ILE A 18 2.76 -0.91 -7.54
N CYS A 19 3.51 -1.79 -6.90
CA CYS A 19 4.93 -1.66 -6.62
C CYS A 19 5.74 -2.64 -7.49
N SER A 20 6.93 -2.22 -7.90
CA SER A 20 7.96 -3.14 -8.36
C SER A 20 8.50 -3.97 -7.19
N ARG A 21 9.18 -5.08 -7.48
CA ARG A 21 9.84 -5.90 -6.46
C ARG A 21 10.83 -5.11 -5.60
N ALA A 22 11.59 -4.21 -6.22
CA ALA A 22 12.57 -3.35 -5.51
C ALA A 22 11.89 -2.35 -4.57
N GLN A 23 10.70 -1.86 -4.93
CA GLN A 23 9.90 -1.00 -4.05
C GLN A 23 9.25 -1.81 -2.92
N ALA A 24 8.72 -2.99 -3.23
CA ALA A 24 8.15 -3.90 -2.23
C ALA A 24 9.20 -4.30 -1.18
N ALA A 25 10.44 -4.60 -1.59
CA ALA A 25 11.55 -4.89 -0.68
C ALA A 25 11.88 -3.73 0.28
N GLN A 26 11.69 -2.48 -0.15
CA GLN A 26 11.91 -1.30 0.70
C GLN A 26 10.73 -1.00 1.63
N LEU A 27 9.54 -1.53 1.32
CA LEU A 27 8.30 -1.25 2.04
C LEU A 27 7.90 -2.37 3.00
N VAL A 28 8.35 -3.61 2.75
CA VAL A 28 7.86 -4.80 3.45
C VAL A 28 8.07 -4.75 4.97
N ASP A 29 9.20 -4.19 5.42
CA ASP A 29 9.54 -4.05 6.85
C ASP A 29 8.71 -2.99 7.57
N TYR A 30 7.94 -2.20 6.84
CA TYR A 30 7.10 -1.11 7.36
C TYR A 30 5.62 -1.44 7.32
N ASP A 31 5.28 -2.73 7.34
CA ASP A 31 3.92 -3.18 7.59
C ASP A 31 3.36 -2.48 8.85
N HIS A 32 2.10 -2.08 8.79
CA HIS A 32 1.42 -1.35 9.87
C HIS A 32 2.04 0.00 10.26
N HIS A 33 2.93 0.60 9.46
CA HIS A 33 3.37 1.97 9.68
C HIS A 33 2.47 2.98 8.98
N THR A 34 2.37 4.18 9.54
CA THR A 34 1.55 5.24 8.97
C THR A 34 2.30 6.05 7.92
N VAL A 35 1.56 6.40 6.87
CA VAL A 35 1.98 7.28 5.78
C VAL A 35 0.85 8.23 5.43
N ARG A 36 1.16 9.31 4.72
CA ARG A 36 0.19 10.25 4.18
C ARG A 36 0.01 10.02 2.69
N ILE A 37 -1.25 9.90 2.25
CA ILE A 37 -1.62 9.90 0.83
C ILE A 37 -2.55 11.09 0.60
N GLN A 38 -2.16 12.04 -0.25
CA GLN A 38 -2.94 13.27 -0.52
C GLN A 38 -3.37 13.98 0.79
N GLY A 39 -2.47 14.07 1.76
CA GLY A 39 -2.71 14.69 3.06
C GLY A 39 -3.46 13.82 4.08
N ARG A 40 -4.02 12.66 3.68
CA ARG A 40 -4.76 11.75 4.57
C ARG A 40 -3.82 10.72 5.20
N LEU A 41 -3.85 10.60 6.53
CA LEU A 41 -3.07 9.61 7.27
C LEU A 41 -3.70 8.22 7.09
N GLY A 42 -2.89 7.24 6.71
CA GLY A 42 -3.29 5.84 6.57
C GLY A 42 -2.17 4.90 6.96
N VAL A 43 -2.48 3.61 7.05
CA VAL A 43 -1.59 2.53 7.47
C VAL A 43 -1.21 1.69 6.25
N LEU A 44 0.08 1.46 6.06
CA LEU A 44 0.63 0.55 5.05
C LEU A 44 0.31 -0.91 5.41
N LEU A 45 -0.15 -1.68 4.44
CA LEU A 45 -0.31 -3.13 4.54
C LEU A 45 0.54 -3.81 3.47
N THR A 46 1.55 -4.55 3.93
CA THR A 46 2.54 -5.27 3.13
C THR A 46 2.63 -6.75 3.51
N TYR A 47 1.97 -7.18 4.60
CA TYR A 47 1.88 -8.59 5.01
C TYR A 47 1.55 -9.59 3.88
N PRO A 48 0.72 -9.30 2.86
CA PRO A 48 0.42 -10.27 1.80
C PRO A 48 1.62 -10.61 0.90
N TRP A 49 2.71 -9.86 1.02
CA TRP A 49 3.91 -10.04 0.22
C TRP A 49 4.89 -11.04 0.85
N LEU A 50 4.73 -11.36 2.14
CA LEU A 50 5.69 -12.16 2.88
C LEU A 50 5.46 -13.68 2.70
N PRO A 51 6.52 -14.47 2.52
CA PRO A 51 7.92 -14.04 2.28
C PRO A 51 8.10 -13.50 0.85
N LEU A 52 8.85 -12.40 0.71
CA LEU A 52 8.99 -11.68 -0.56
C LEU A 52 9.61 -12.55 -1.68
N ASP A 53 10.49 -13.49 -1.31
CA ASP A 53 11.19 -14.40 -2.22
C ASP A 53 10.31 -15.47 -2.85
N GLU A 54 9.21 -15.82 -2.18
CA GLU A 54 8.25 -16.79 -2.70
C GLU A 54 7.09 -16.12 -3.46
N ASN A 55 7.03 -14.78 -3.43
CA ASN A 55 5.96 -14.02 -4.05
C ASN A 55 6.36 -13.52 -5.45
N PRO A 56 5.74 -14.05 -6.54
CA PRO A 56 6.07 -13.64 -7.91
C PRO A 56 5.48 -12.27 -8.28
N GLY A 57 4.65 -11.68 -7.41
CA GLY A 57 3.92 -10.46 -7.67
C GLY A 57 2.66 -10.68 -8.53
N PRO A 58 1.98 -9.58 -8.91
CA PRO A 58 2.32 -8.19 -8.66
C PRO A 58 2.18 -7.76 -7.18
N PHE A 59 3.03 -6.85 -6.73
CA PHE A 59 3.02 -6.33 -5.35
C PHE A 59 2.05 -5.16 -5.24
N VAL A 60 0.86 -5.43 -4.72
CA VAL A 60 -0.15 -4.39 -4.48
C VAL A 60 0.01 -3.86 -3.07
N LEU A 61 0.42 -2.59 -2.97
CA LEU A 61 0.44 -1.88 -1.70
C LEU A 61 -0.98 -1.42 -1.41
N THR A 62 -1.45 -1.75 -0.21
CA THR A 62 -2.73 -1.25 0.30
C THR A 62 -2.46 -0.27 1.43
N VAL A 63 -3.11 0.89 1.38
CA VAL A 63 -3.13 1.87 2.46
C VAL A 63 -4.55 1.98 2.97
N VAL A 64 -4.75 1.77 4.26
CA VAL A 64 -6.08 1.89 4.91
C VAL A 64 -6.12 3.15 5.76
N PHE A 65 -7.17 3.95 5.64
CA PHE A 65 -7.29 5.23 6.36
C PHE A 65 -7.98 5.11 7.73
N HIS A 66 -8.25 3.88 8.19
CA HIS A 66 -8.88 3.61 9.48
C HIS A 66 -7.83 3.25 10.52
N HIS A 67 -8.04 3.71 11.76
CA HIS A 67 -7.20 3.40 12.92
C HIS A 67 -5.73 3.82 12.81
N ALA A 68 -5.37 4.70 11.87
CA ALA A 68 -3.99 5.11 11.64
C ALA A 68 -3.36 5.75 12.87
N GLU A 69 -4.15 6.40 13.72
CA GLU A 69 -3.69 7.01 14.97
C GLU A 69 -3.04 6.05 15.98
N LYS A 70 -3.22 4.72 15.80
CA LYS A 70 -2.68 3.69 16.71
C LYS A 70 -1.33 3.13 16.28
N HIS A 71 -0.80 3.59 15.14
CA HIS A 71 0.33 2.98 14.48
C HIS A 71 1.55 3.93 14.43
N PRO A 72 2.78 3.40 14.47
CA PRO A 72 3.98 4.23 14.38
C PRO A 72 4.08 4.92 13.02
N ALA A 73 4.73 6.08 12.97
CA ALA A 73 5.03 6.75 11.70
C ALA A 73 6.12 6.01 10.92
N ALA A 74 5.93 5.86 9.61
CA ALA A 74 7.00 5.38 8.75
C ALA A 74 8.13 6.43 8.67
N PRO A 75 9.38 6.01 8.45
CA PRO A 75 10.48 6.95 8.18
C PRO A 75 10.21 7.81 6.94
N GLU A 76 10.84 8.98 6.87
CA GLU A 76 10.70 9.93 5.75
C GLU A 76 11.03 9.30 4.39
N ALA A 77 12.01 8.39 4.34
CA ALA A 77 12.37 7.68 3.12
C ALA A 77 11.21 6.81 2.59
N VAL A 78 10.43 6.20 3.50
CA VAL A 78 9.24 5.42 3.15
C VAL A 78 8.13 6.34 2.65
N GLN A 79 7.91 7.47 3.33
CA GLN A 79 6.95 8.47 2.87
C GLN A 79 7.30 8.98 1.46
N THR A 80 8.57 9.30 1.21
CA THR A 80 9.06 9.74 -0.11
C THR A 80 8.83 8.69 -1.19
N LEU A 81 9.09 7.41 -0.87
CA LEU A 81 8.82 6.31 -1.79
C LEU A 81 7.34 6.19 -2.12
N VAL A 82 6.49 6.31 -1.09
CA VAL A 82 5.03 6.26 -1.19
C VAL A 82 4.49 7.45 -2.00
N ASP A 83 5.01 8.65 -1.81
CA ASP A 83 4.61 9.85 -2.57
C ASP A 83 4.88 9.71 -4.08
N GLY A 84 5.88 8.90 -4.47
CA GLY A 84 6.18 8.58 -5.86
C GLY A 84 5.25 7.54 -6.49
N LEU A 85 4.37 6.89 -5.73
CA LEU A 85 3.48 5.85 -6.22
C LEU A 85 2.19 6.42 -6.81
N LYS A 86 1.64 5.70 -7.80
CA LYS A 86 0.35 6.03 -8.42
C LYS A 86 -0.77 5.29 -7.70
N PHE A 87 -1.45 5.99 -6.78
CA PHE A 87 -2.57 5.44 -6.02
C PHE A 87 -3.90 5.48 -6.77
N GLN A 88 -4.67 4.41 -6.64
CA GLN A 88 -6.09 4.31 -7.00
C GLN A 88 -6.94 4.33 -5.74
N PHE A 89 -8.08 5.02 -5.79
CA PHE A 89 -9.03 5.16 -4.68
C PHE A 89 -10.42 4.67 -5.13
N ARG A 90 -11.20 4.09 -4.22
CA ARG A 90 -12.63 3.90 -4.46
C ARG A 90 -13.38 5.19 -4.19
N GLY A 91 -14.09 5.69 -5.20
CA GLY A 91 -14.99 6.85 -5.05
C GLY A 91 -14.59 8.13 -5.78
N GLN A 92 -13.53 8.14 -6.61
CA GLN A 92 -13.39 9.21 -7.60
C GLN A 92 -14.25 8.87 -8.82
N ALA A 93 -15.55 9.13 -8.68
CA ALA A 93 -16.32 9.58 -9.84
C ALA A 93 -15.59 10.82 -10.38
N ARG A 94 -15.23 10.76 -11.65
CA ARG A 94 -14.64 11.87 -12.39
C ARG A 94 -15.63 13.03 -12.48
#